data_AF-A0A9X7DL08-F1
#
_entry.id   AF-A0A9X7DL08-F1
#
_cell.length_a   1.000
_cell.length_b   1.000
_cell.length_c   1.000
_cell.angle_alpha   90.00
_cell.angle_beta   90.00
_cell.angle_gamma   90.00
#
_symmetry.space_group_name_H-M   'P 1'
#
loop_
_entity.id
_entity.type
_entity.pdbx_description
1 polymer ?
#
loop_
_entity_poly.entity_id
_entity_poly.type
_entity_poly.pdbx_seq_one_letter_code
_entity_poly.pdbx_strand_id
1 'polypeptide(L)'
;MYIQLTKKLSDEMKIKVEKPDLSNENQLFCWYANIFKIGRKKCVIVMNNVTRYCFIIYGLLKKDFTNFEELIRENIVGNFLGNEFDIEKIDSYMEQLGDAQYTATSDRSIISQMNDMIYQAEHIIHYLAEEGETISLLQLNLDLNETPLVKLNSYPYKLMRDALDESFIK
;
A
#
# COMPACT_ATOMS: atom_id res chain seq x y z
N MET A 1 -13.74 -0.36 -2.81
CA MET A 1 -12.42 -1.02 -2.80
C MET A 1 -12.34 -1.99 -1.64
N TYR A 2 -11.52 -3.03 -1.75
CA TYR A 2 -11.28 -3.93 -0.62
C TYR A 2 -9.95 -3.62 0.06
N ILE A 3 -9.99 -3.44 1.39
CA ILE A 3 -8.78 -3.34 2.21
C ILE A 3 -8.70 -4.57 3.11
N GLN A 4 -7.78 -5.47 2.77
CA GLN A 4 -7.54 -6.74 3.43
C GLN A 4 -6.56 -6.56 4.59
N LEU A 5 -7.09 -6.54 5.81
CA LEU A 5 -6.35 -6.25 7.02
C LEU A 5 -5.72 -7.51 7.59
N THR A 6 -4.45 -7.41 7.99
CA THR A 6 -3.88 -8.42 8.88
C THR A 6 -4.61 -8.41 10.21
N LYS A 7 -4.61 -9.55 10.91
CA LYS A 7 -5.23 -9.65 12.24
C LYS A 7 -4.74 -8.55 13.20
N LYS A 8 -3.45 -8.22 13.16
CA LYS A 8 -2.86 -7.17 14.00
C LYS A 8 -3.50 -5.80 13.73
N LEU A 9 -3.76 -5.48 12.46
CA LEU A 9 -4.34 -4.20 12.08
C LEU A 9 -5.85 -4.15 12.38
N SER A 10 -6.60 -5.23 12.10
CA SER A 10 -8.02 -5.29 12.47
C SER A 10 -8.23 -5.18 13.98
N ASP A 11 -7.36 -5.81 14.78
CA ASP A 11 -7.39 -5.74 16.24
C ASP A 11 -7.08 -4.31 16.74
N GLU A 12 -6.11 -3.61 16.13
CA GLU A 12 -5.80 -2.20 16.43
C GLU A 12 -6.97 -1.27 16.09
N MET A 13 -7.58 -1.46 14.92
CA MET A 13 -8.75 -0.71 14.45
C MET A 13 -10.04 -1.09 15.20
N LYS A 14 -10.02 -2.19 15.97
CA LYS A 14 -11.18 -2.74 16.70
C LYS A 14 -12.36 -3.09 15.80
N ILE A 15 -12.08 -3.56 14.59
CA ILE A 15 -13.10 -4.00 13.64
C ILE A 15 -13.04 -5.51 13.46
N LYS A 16 -14.21 -6.12 13.31
CA LYS A 16 -14.30 -7.53 12.94
C LYS A 16 -14.24 -7.62 11.43
N VAL A 17 -13.38 -8.50 10.94
CA VAL A 17 -13.22 -8.75 9.51
C VAL A 17 -13.46 -10.22 9.22
N GLU A 18 -14.15 -10.49 8.12
CA GLU A 18 -14.35 -11.83 7.59
C GLU A 18 -13.43 -12.08 6.41
N LYS A 19 -13.24 -13.34 6.03
CA LYS A 19 -12.46 -13.72 4.85
C LYS A 19 -13.42 -14.09 3.71
N PRO A 20 -13.92 -13.12 2.93
CA PRO A 20 -14.73 -13.41 1.76
C PRO A 20 -13.90 -14.05 0.65
N ASP A 21 -14.59 -14.70 -0.29
CA ASP A 21 -14.02 -15.04 -1.58
C ASP A 21 -14.05 -13.80 -2.47
N LEU A 22 -12.86 -13.27 -2.78
CA LEU A 22 -12.69 -12.10 -3.65
C LEU A 22 -12.28 -12.50 -5.07
N SER A 23 -12.36 -13.79 -5.44
CA SER A 23 -11.88 -14.27 -6.76
C SER A 23 -12.59 -13.63 -7.96
N ASN A 24 -13.84 -13.19 -7.79
CA ASN A 24 -14.62 -12.49 -8.82
C ASN A 24 -14.46 -10.97 -8.79
N GLU A 25 -13.78 -10.43 -7.78
CA GLU A 25 -13.53 -8.99 -7.65
C GLU A 25 -12.32 -8.58 -8.47
N ASN A 26 -12.36 -7.36 -9.02
CA ASN A 26 -11.18 -6.82 -9.70
C ASN A 26 -10.06 -6.54 -8.68
N GLN A 27 -9.04 -7.40 -8.74
CA GLN A 27 -7.92 -7.39 -7.80
C GLN A 27 -7.08 -6.11 -7.85
N LEU A 28 -7.15 -5.31 -8.91
CA LEU A 28 -6.45 -4.03 -8.99
C LEU A 28 -7.02 -3.00 -7.97
N PHE A 29 -8.27 -3.17 -7.54
CA PHE A 29 -8.91 -2.37 -6.49
C PHE A 29 -8.87 -3.04 -5.10
N CYS A 30 -8.11 -4.13 -4.97
CA CYS A 30 -7.90 -4.85 -3.73
C CYS A 30 -6.50 -4.55 -3.19
N TRP A 31 -6.43 -4.19 -1.92
CA TRP A 31 -5.21 -3.81 -1.22
C TRP A 31 -5.07 -4.59 0.08
N TYR A 32 -3.87 -5.03 0.41
CA TYR A 32 -3.53 -5.54 1.74
C TYR A 32 -3.02 -4.40 2.60
N ALA A 33 -3.33 -4.45 3.89
CA ALA A 33 -2.74 -3.55 4.86
C ALA A 33 -2.25 -4.30 6.10
N ASN A 34 -1.04 -3.97 6.54
CA ASN A 34 -0.42 -4.53 7.72
C ASN A 34 0.12 -3.43 8.63
N ILE A 35 -0.08 -3.59 9.94
CA ILE A 35 0.49 -2.68 10.95
C ILE A 35 1.83 -3.21 11.47
N PHE A 36 2.79 -2.30 11.59
CA PHE A 36 4.10 -2.54 12.17
C PHE A 36 4.56 -1.30 12.95
N LYS A 37 5.81 -1.27 13.41
CA LYS A 37 6.38 -0.14 14.13
C LYS A 37 7.78 0.14 13.65
N ILE A 38 8.08 1.42 13.44
CA ILE A 38 9.44 1.94 13.30
C ILE A 38 9.74 2.69 14.60
N GLY A 39 10.69 2.17 15.38
CA GLY A 39 10.90 2.61 16.76
C GLY A 39 9.64 2.47 17.60
N ARG A 40 9.11 3.59 18.11
CA ARG A 40 7.87 3.62 18.93
C ARG A 40 6.62 4.03 18.14
N LYS A 41 6.75 4.38 16.86
CA LYS A 41 5.67 4.92 16.04
C LYS A 41 4.94 3.79 15.31
N LYS A 42 3.60 3.81 15.34
CA LYS A 42 2.80 2.87 14.55
C LYS A 42 2.87 3.26 13.08
N CYS A 43 3.07 2.27 12.24
CA CYS A 43 3.14 2.45 10.79
C CYS A 43 2.24 1.42 10.14
N VAL A 44 1.70 1.74 8.97
CA VAL A 44 0.95 0.80 8.16
C VAL A 44 1.60 0.73 6.79
N ILE A 45 1.91 -0.47 6.33
CA ILE A 45 2.20 -0.72 4.93
C ILE A 45 0.91 -1.13 4.23
N VAL A 46 0.67 -0.58 3.05
CA VAL A 46 -0.44 -0.93 2.17
C VAL A 46 0.14 -1.44 0.85
N MET A 47 -0.40 -2.52 0.29
CA MET A 47 0.15 -3.18 -0.90
C MET A 47 -0.95 -3.68 -1.84
N ASN A 48 -0.82 -3.40 -3.14
CA ASN A 48 -1.79 -3.82 -4.16
C ASN A 48 -1.73 -5.34 -4.43
N ASN A 49 -2.90 -5.98 -4.62
CA ASN A 49 -2.99 -7.42 -4.85
C ASN A 49 -2.41 -7.92 -6.18
N VAL A 50 -2.31 -7.05 -7.19
CA VAL A 50 -1.84 -7.42 -8.53
C VAL A 50 -0.39 -6.97 -8.71
N THR A 51 -0.15 -5.68 -8.56
CA THR A 51 1.11 -5.04 -8.97
C THR A 51 2.15 -5.04 -7.85
N ARG A 52 1.72 -5.33 -6.61
CA ARG A 52 2.49 -5.20 -5.37
C ARG A 52 2.98 -3.78 -5.10
N TYR A 53 2.44 -2.80 -5.82
CA TYR A 53 2.68 -1.40 -5.51
C TYR A 53 2.36 -1.17 -4.05
N CYS A 54 3.27 -0.56 -3.30
CA CYS A 54 3.13 -0.41 -1.87
C CYS A 54 3.54 0.96 -1.37
N PHE A 55 3.03 1.33 -0.21
CA PHE A 55 3.42 2.56 0.47
C PHE A 55 3.29 2.39 1.97
N ILE A 56 4.09 3.15 2.70
CA ILE A 56 4.10 3.21 4.15
C ILE A 56 3.46 4.53 4.58
N ILE A 57 2.57 4.41 5.55
CA ILE A 57 2.03 5.53 6.31
C ILE A 57 2.68 5.50 7.69
N TYR A 58 3.40 6.56 8.04
CA TYR A 58 4.22 6.62 9.25
C TYR A 58 3.55 7.45 10.35
N GLY A 59 3.78 7.08 11.62
CA GLY A 59 3.48 7.95 12.76
C GLY A 59 2.02 7.93 13.23
N LEU A 60 1.26 6.88 12.89
CA LEU A 60 -0.16 6.80 13.13
C LEU A 60 -0.53 6.80 14.62
N LEU A 61 -1.52 7.61 14.94
CA LEU A 61 -2.20 7.70 16.22
C LEU A 61 -3.57 7.01 16.13
N LYS A 62 -4.18 6.77 17.30
CA LYS A 62 -5.49 6.12 17.38
C LYS A 62 -6.58 6.83 16.56
N LYS A 63 -6.53 8.17 16.47
CA LYS A 63 -7.48 8.97 15.70
C LYS A 63 -7.35 8.75 14.19
N ASP A 64 -6.17 8.40 13.69
CA ASP A 64 -5.95 8.27 12.25
C ASP A 64 -6.62 6.99 11.71
N PHE A 65 -6.82 6.00 12.58
CA PHE A 65 -7.56 4.78 12.25
C PHE A 65 -9.09 4.99 12.13
N THR A 66 -9.64 6.12 12.58
CA THR A 66 -11.06 6.43 12.33
C THR A 66 -11.32 6.94 10.92
N ASN A 67 -10.30 7.54 10.29
CA ASN A 67 -10.36 8.08 8.92
C ASN A 67 -9.46 7.25 7.99
N PHE A 68 -9.33 5.97 8.26
CA PHE A 68 -8.32 5.12 7.63
C PHE A 68 -8.51 4.95 6.12
N GLU A 69 -9.77 4.93 5.65
CA GLU A 69 -10.08 4.94 4.23
C GLU A 69 -9.55 6.19 3.52
N GLU A 70 -9.87 7.38 4.04
CA GLU A 70 -9.44 8.66 3.48
C GLU A 70 -7.91 8.72 3.42
N LEU A 71 -7.26 8.31 4.50
CA LEU A 71 -5.81 8.25 4.59
C LEU A 71 -5.18 7.33 3.53
N ILE A 72 -5.79 6.18 3.26
CA ILE A 72 -5.33 5.27 2.18
C ILE A 72 -5.50 5.93 0.82
N ARG A 73 -6.66 6.56 0.56
CA ARG A 73 -6.94 7.24 -0.72
C ARG A 73 -5.96 8.37 -0.99
N GLU A 74 -5.71 9.22 0.01
CA GLU A 74 -4.74 10.31 -0.07
C GLU A 74 -3.34 9.79 -0.40
N ASN A 75 -2.92 8.69 0.25
CA ASN A 75 -1.62 8.10 -0.02
C ASN A 75 -1.56 7.43 -1.39
N ILE A 76 -2.62 6.77 -1.88
CA ILE A 76 -2.66 6.24 -3.26
C ILE A 76 -2.40 7.39 -4.25
N VAL A 77 -3.17 8.47 -4.16
CA VAL A 77 -3.04 9.63 -5.06
C VAL A 77 -1.67 10.27 -4.94
N GLY A 78 -1.21 10.56 -3.72
CA GLY A 78 0.08 11.20 -3.48
C GLY A 78 1.27 10.40 -4.02
N ASN A 79 1.26 9.07 -3.85
CA ASN A 79 2.31 8.21 -4.37
C ASN A 79 2.22 8.04 -5.90
N PHE A 80 1.03 7.92 -6.47
CA PHE A 80 0.85 7.86 -7.92
C PHE A 80 1.32 9.15 -8.62
N LEU A 81 0.99 10.31 -8.05
CA LEU A 81 1.51 11.60 -8.52
C LEU A 81 3.02 11.70 -8.34
N GLY A 82 3.56 11.21 -7.21
CA GLY A 82 5.00 11.17 -6.95
C GLY A 82 5.77 10.28 -7.94
N ASN A 83 5.13 9.22 -8.47
CA ASN A 83 5.68 8.41 -9.56
C ASN A 83 5.31 8.95 -10.96
N GLU A 84 4.76 10.16 -11.07
CA GLU A 84 4.42 10.79 -12.35
C GLU A 84 3.50 9.92 -13.21
N PHE A 85 2.48 9.30 -12.59
CA PHE A 85 1.40 8.63 -13.34
C PHE A 85 0.48 9.68 -13.98
N ASP A 86 -0.16 9.31 -15.09
CA ASP A 86 -1.08 10.19 -15.81
C ASP A 86 -2.29 10.53 -14.93
N ILE A 87 -2.57 11.82 -14.78
CA ILE A 87 -3.61 12.34 -13.87
C ILE A 87 -5.00 11.84 -14.29
N GLU A 88 -5.31 11.75 -15.59
CA GLU A 88 -6.61 11.28 -16.05
C GLU A 88 -6.82 9.79 -15.69
N LYS A 89 -5.73 9.01 -15.68
CA LYS A 89 -5.76 7.60 -15.25
C LYS A 89 -5.93 7.48 -13.75
N ILE A 90 -5.26 8.34 -12.97
CA ILE A 90 -5.42 8.41 -11.51
C ILE A 90 -6.88 8.73 -11.18
N ASP A 91 -7.45 9.76 -11.79
CA ASP A 91 -8.84 10.17 -11.57
C ASP A 91 -9.81 9.03 -11.91
N SER A 92 -9.64 8.40 -13.08
CA SER A 92 -10.45 7.25 -13.51
C SER A 92 -10.36 6.07 -12.52
N TYR A 93 -9.17 5.79 -12.01
CA TYR A 93 -8.95 4.77 -10.99
C TYR A 93 -9.68 5.12 -9.68
N MET A 94 -9.58 6.37 -9.22
CA MET A 94 -10.17 6.82 -7.96
C MET A 94 -11.71 6.87 -8.02
N GLU A 95 -12.29 7.23 -9.16
CA GLU A 95 -13.74 7.19 -9.40
C GLU A 95 -14.30 5.77 -9.30
N GLN A 96 -13.57 4.78 -9.82
CA GLN A 96 -13.97 3.37 -9.80
C GLN A 96 -13.59 2.64 -8.52
N LEU A 97 -12.72 3.23 -7.69
CA LEU A 97 -12.22 2.61 -6.47
C LEU A 97 -13.39 2.24 -5.55
N GLY A 98 -14.46 3.06 -5.48
CA GLY A 98 -15.66 2.84 -4.65
C GLY A 98 -15.37 2.76 -3.14
N ASP A 99 -16.39 2.75 -2.28
CA ASP A 99 -16.21 2.81 -0.81
C ASP A 99 -15.37 1.65 -0.23
N ALA A 100 -14.68 1.88 0.88
CA ALA A 100 -13.85 0.87 1.51
C ALA A 100 -14.68 -0.25 2.17
N GLN A 101 -14.33 -1.50 1.85
CA GLN A 101 -14.79 -2.68 2.55
C GLN A 101 -13.61 -3.38 3.22
N TYR A 102 -13.64 -3.49 4.54
CA TYR A 102 -12.59 -4.13 5.32
C TYR A 102 -12.81 -5.63 5.42
N THR A 103 -11.79 -6.40 5.05
CA THR A 103 -11.83 -7.86 5.05
C THR A 103 -10.54 -8.42 5.64
N ALA A 104 -10.49 -9.73 5.89
CA ALA A 104 -9.30 -10.41 6.34
C ALA A 104 -8.37 -10.71 5.16
N THR A 105 -7.06 -10.65 5.39
CA THR A 105 -6.06 -11.15 4.43
C THR A 105 -6.32 -12.60 4.03
N SER A 106 -6.17 -12.91 2.74
CA SER A 106 -6.46 -14.24 2.19
C SER A 106 -5.22 -15.01 1.71
N ASP A 107 -4.14 -14.33 1.34
CA ASP A 107 -2.92 -14.87 0.72
C ASP A 107 -1.67 -14.60 1.58
N ARG A 108 -1.01 -15.69 2.02
CA ARG A 108 0.22 -15.63 2.81
C ARG A 108 1.43 -15.14 2.01
N SER A 109 1.44 -15.29 0.69
CA SER A 109 2.53 -14.82 -0.17
C SER A 109 2.58 -13.29 -0.25
N ILE A 110 1.42 -12.62 -0.28
CA ILE A 110 1.35 -11.14 -0.22
C ILE A 110 1.82 -10.66 1.15
N ILE A 111 1.42 -11.34 2.22
CA ILE A 111 1.90 -11.02 3.58
C ILE A 111 3.42 -11.14 3.68
N SER A 112 4.02 -12.18 3.08
CA SER A 112 5.48 -12.33 3.04
C SER A 112 6.14 -11.14 2.34
N GLN A 113 5.63 -10.74 1.18
CA GLN A 113 6.17 -9.61 0.41
C GLN A 113 6.03 -8.28 1.14
N MET A 114 4.92 -8.06 1.86
CA MET A 114 4.80 -6.88 2.74
C MET A 114 5.87 -6.88 3.83
N ASN A 115 6.18 -8.03 4.43
CA ASN A 115 7.24 -8.12 5.43
C ASN A 115 8.63 -7.85 4.81
N ASP A 116 8.88 -8.34 3.59
CA ASP A 116 10.10 -8.04 2.85
C ASP A 116 10.24 -6.54 2.59
N MET A 117 9.16 -5.87 2.16
CA MET A 117 9.15 -4.41 1.94
C MET A 117 9.27 -3.62 3.25
N ILE A 118 8.70 -4.09 4.36
CA ILE A 118 8.92 -3.50 5.69
C ILE A 118 10.40 -3.58 6.05
N TYR A 119 11.04 -4.73 5.85
CA TYR A 119 12.47 -4.90 6.14
C TYR A 119 13.35 -3.97 5.29
N GLN A 120 13.03 -3.83 4.00
CA GLN A 120 13.73 -2.87 3.13
C GLN A 120 13.54 -1.43 3.59
N ALA A 121 12.32 -1.05 3.97
CA ALA A 121 12.04 0.28 4.46
C ALA A 121 12.79 0.59 5.76
N GLU A 122 12.82 -0.36 6.70
CA GLU A 122 13.60 -0.24 7.93
C GLU A 122 15.08 -0.06 7.61
N HIS A 123 15.64 -0.85 6.69
CA HIS A 123 17.03 -0.71 6.27
C HIS A 123 17.35 0.67 5.68
N ILE A 124 16.52 1.16 4.74
CA ILE A 124 16.69 2.48 4.12
C ILE A 124 16.62 3.57 5.19
N ILE A 125 15.62 3.52 6.08
CA ILE A 125 15.45 4.48 7.17
C ILE A 125 16.67 4.48 8.10
N HIS A 126 17.17 3.30 8.46
CA HIS A 126 18.34 3.17 9.33
C HIS A 126 19.59 3.77 8.68
N TYR A 127 19.85 3.45 7.41
CA TYR A 127 20.98 3.98 6.66
C TYR A 127 20.94 5.51 6.55
N LEU A 128 19.80 6.07 6.11
CA LEU A 128 19.63 7.53 6.00
C LEU A 128 19.78 8.24 7.35
N ALA A 129 19.30 7.63 8.43
CA ALA A 129 19.44 8.18 9.77
C ALA A 129 20.90 8.18 10.26
N GLU A 130 21.69 7.16 9.91
CA GLU A 130 23.13 7.09 10.24
C GLU A 130 23.94 8.17 9.50
N GLU A 131 23.58 8.45 8.24
CA GLU A 131 24.17 9.53 7.43
C GLU A 131 23.67 10.94 7.85
N GLY A 132 22.72 11.02 8.78
CA GLY A 132 22.12 12.28 9.22
C GLY A 132 21.24 12.95 8.15
N GLU A 133 20.76 12.18 7.18
CA GLU A 133 19.91 12.66 6.10
C GLU A 133 18.45 12.84 6.53
N THR A 134 17.77 13.76 5.85
CA THR A 134 16.33 13.95 6.05
C THR A 134 15.56 12.87 5.31
N ILE A 135 14.76 12.10 6.05
CA ILE A 135 13.94 11.03 5.47
C ILE A 135 12.64 11.62 4.94
N SER A 136 12.48 11.63 3.62
CA SER A 136 11.21 11.91 2.96
C SER A 136 10.38 10.63 2.86
N LEU A 137 9.20 10.62 3.49
CA LEU A 137 8.29 9.46 3.44
C LEU A 137 7.81 9.17 2.01
N LEU A 138 7.56 10.21 1.22
CA LEU A 138 7.20 10.04 -0.18
C LEU A 138 8.34 9.37 -0.93
N GLN A 139 9.57 9.88 -0.82
CA GLN A 139 10.72 9.29 -1.52
C GLN A 139 10.94 7.83 -1.12
N LEU A 140 10.86 7.52 0.18
CA LEU A 140 10.92 6.15 0.68
C LEU A 140 9.91 5.24 -0.03
N ASN A 141 8.67 5.69 -0.18
CA ASN A 141 7.64 4.91 -0.87
C ASN A 141 7.94 4.75 -2.36
N LEU A 142 8.46 5.78 -3.04
CA LEU A 142 8.85 5.67 -4.45
C LEU A 142 9.99 4.64 -4.60
N ASP A 143 11.02 4.72 -3.75
CA ASP A 143 12.18 3.82 -3.75
C ASP A 143 11.76 2.35 -3.51
N LEU A 144 10.82 2.11 -2.60
CA LEU A 144 10.26 0.77 -2.37
C LEU A 144 9.61 0.20 -3.64
N ASN A 145 8.95 1.03 -4.43
CA ASN A 145 8.33 0.59 -5.68
C ASN A 145 9.32 0.47 -6.85
N GLU A 146 10.54 0.99 -6.70
CA GLU A 146 11.70 0.74 -7.57
C GLU A 146 12.50 -0.50 -7.16
N THR A 147 12.06 -1.24 -6.14
CA THR A 147 12.65 -2.53 -5.81
C THR A 147 12.06 -3.63 -6.72
N PRO A 148 12.87 -4.33 -7.53
CA PRO A 148 12.36 -5.35 -8.44
C PRO A 148 11.85 -6.55 -7.65
N LEU A 149 10.63 -7.00 -7.97
CA LEU A 149 10.06 -8.18 -7.35
C LEU A 149 10.31 -9.39 -8.23
N VAL A 150 11.19 -10.29 -7.77
CA VAL A 150 11.55 -11.53 -8.47
C VAL A 150 10.31 -12.32 -8.90
N LYS A 151 9.29 -12.38 -8.03
CA LYS A 151 8.05 -13.11 -8.30
C LYS A 151 7.27 -12.56 -9.51
N LEU A 152 7.36 -11.25 -9.76
CA LEU A 152 6.64 -10.58 -10.86
C LEU A 152 7.56 -10.20 -12.03
N ASN A 153 8.86 -10.44 -11.90
CA ASN A 153 9.86 -10.12 -12.92
C ASN A 153 9.79 -8.67 -13.42
N SER A 154 9.44 -7.73 -12.53
CA SER A 154 9.27 -6.31 -12.85
C SER A 154 9.30 -5.47 -11.58
N TYR A 155 9.17 -4.16 -11.76
CA TYR A 155 9.09 -3.15 -10.72
C TYR A 155 7.62 -2.83 -10.40
N PRO A 156 7.22 -2.79 -9.12
CA PRO A 156 5.86 -2.45 -8.73
C PRO A 156 5.31 -1.16 -9.35
N TYR A 157 6.11 -0.08 -9.43
CA TYR A 157 5.66 1.18 -10.04
C TYR A 157 5.30 0.99 -11.52
N LYS A 158 6.13 0.23 -12.25
CA LYS A 158 5.92 -0.03 -13.67
C LYS A 158 4.67 -0.86 -13.90
N LEU A 159 4.51 -1.94 -13.12
CA LEU A 159 3.32 -2.79 -13.20
C LEU A 159 2.04 -2.02 -12.88
N MET A 160 2.09 -1.08 -11.92
CA MET A 160 0.94 -0.24 -11.62
C MET A 160 0.64 0.73 -12.77
N ARG A 161 1.65 1.40 -13.32
CA ARG A 161 1.48 2.28 -14.47
C ARG A 161 0.84 1.52 -15.65
N ASP A 162 1.43 0.39 -16.03
CA ASP A 162 0.95 -0.45 -17.13
C ASP A 162 -0.50 -0.90 -16.88
N ALA A 163 -0.84 -1.31 -15.64
CA ALA A 163 -2.20 -1.71 -15.28
C ALA A 163 -3.23 -0.57 -15.37
N LEU A 164 -2.85 0.66 -15.00
CA LEU A 164 -3.71 1.84 -15.15
C LEU A 164 -3.90 2.20 -16.62
N ASP A 165 -2.84 2.11 -17.42
CA ASP A 165 -2.88 2.42 -18.86
C ASP A 165 -3.75 1.42 -19.63
N GLU A 166 -3.67 0.13 -19.30
CA GLU A 166 -4.49 -0.94 -19.89
C GLU A 166 -5.95 -0.89 -19.45
N SER A 167 -6.23 -0.56 -18.17
CA SER A 167 -7.58 -0.61 -17.62
C SER A 167 -8.45 0.59 -18.00
N PHE A 168 -7.83 1.73 -18.29
CA PHE A 168 -8.54 2.99 -18.51
C PHE A 168 -8.15 3.58 -19.87
N ILE A 169 -8.31 2.83 -20.94
CA ILE A 169 -8.10 3.33 -22.31
C ILE A 169 -9.13 4.42 -22.61
N LYS A 170 -8.67 5.54 -23.19
CA LYS A 170 -9.55 6.57 -23.78
C LYS A 170 -10.07 6.11 -25.13
#